data_AF-J2W8F9-F1
#
_entry.id   AF-J2W8F9-F1
#
_cell.length_a   1.000
_cell.length_b   1.000
_cell.length_c   1.000
_cell.angle_alpha   90.00
_cell.angle_beta   90.00
_cell.angle_gamma   90.00
#
_symmetry.space_group_name_H-M   'P 1'
#
loop_
_entity.id
_entity.type
_entity.pdbx_description
1 polymer ?
#
loop_
_entity_poly.entity_id
_entity_poly.type
_entity_poly.pdbx_seq_one_letter_code
_entity_poly.pdbx_strand_id
1 'polypeptide(L)'
;MLSLDSGGNYHGYIGDLARMAVLGEPDSELKDCLAEIEAVQRAAFAAVRPGAMGGDIYVAAERQLAQITQRDCTDFLAHGMGLVSHEAPRLTAKGPVPYDDVDARLPLEPGMVVSIETTMKHPRRGFIKLEDTVAVTPAGYEIFGEGGRGWNLGGSTL
;
A
#
# COMPACT_ATOMS: atom_id res chain seq x y z
N MET A 1 17.00 8.61 6.66
CA MET A 1 15.89 7.80 6.12
C MET A 1 15.30 8.54 4.93
N LEU A 2 14.89 7.83 3.90
CA LEU A 2 14.30 8.36 2.68
C LEU A 2 13.08 7.51 2.32
N SER A 3 11.95 8.17 2.06
CA SER A 3 10.78 7.55 1.43
C SER A 3 10.86 7.85 -0.06
N LEU A 4 10.83 6.82 -0.88
CA LEU A 4 10.80 6.91 -2.34
C LEU A 4 9.43 6.46 -2.80
N ASP A 5 8.59 7.41 -3.16
CA ASP A 5 7.25 7.18 -3.69
C ASP A 5 7.25 7.68 -5.14
N SER A 6 7.16 6.76 -6.08
CA SER A 6 7.40 7.06 -7.49
C SER A 6 6.66 6.10 -8.39
N GLY A 7 5.91 6.70 -9.33
CA GLY A 7 5.32 5.98 -10.44
C GLY A 7 6.09 6.11 -11.75
N GLY A 8 5.77 5.25 -12.69
CA GLY A 8 6.21 5.32 -14.09
C GLY A 8 5.02 5.22 -15.03
N ASN A 9 5.10 5.85 -16.20
CA ASN A 9 4.09 5.71 -17.25
C ASN A 9 4.64 4.87 -18.41
N TYR A 10 3.94 3.80 -18.76
CA TYR A 10 4.27 2.96 -19.90
C TYR A 10 3.06 2.82 -20.82
N HIS A 11 3.18 3.37 -22.04
CA HIS A 11 2.10 3.39 -23.03
C HIS A 11 0.76 3.89 -22.49
N GLY A 12 0.79 4.89 -21.60
CA GLY A 12 -0.40 5.49 -21.00
C GLY A 12 -0.78 4.89 -19.64
N TYR A 13 -0.34 3.69 -19.30
CA TYR A 13 -0.62 3.07 -18.00
C TYR A 13 0.41 3.47 -16.95
N ILE A 14 -0.07 3.70 -15.73
CA ILE A 14 0.71 4.09 -14.57
C ILE A 14 1.02 2.83 -13.75
N GLY A 15 2.28 2.64 -13.37
CA GLY A 15 2.66 1.81 -12.24
C GLY A 15 3.06 2.71 -11.08
N ASP A 16 2.74 2.32 -9.85
CA ASP A 16 3.01 3.10 -8.64
C ASP A 16 3.58 2.22 -7.52
N LEU A 17 4.58 2.74 -6.82
CA LEU A 17 5.24 2.04 -5.72
C LEU A 17 5.92 3.01 -4.76
N ALA A 18 5.94 2.61 -3.48
CA ALA A 18 6.69 3.32 -2.44
C ALA A 18 7.62 2.37 -1.69
N ARG A 19 8.90 2.75 -1.53
CA ARG A 19 9.94 1.99 -0.85
C ARG A 19 10.74 2.85 0.10
N MET A 20 11.28 2.19 1.12
CA MET A 20 12.00 2.84 2.19
C MET A 20 13.51 2.61 2.08
N ALA A 21 14.29 3.66 2.23
CA ALA A 21 15.74 3.61 2.24
C ALA A 21 16.34 4.30 3.47
N VAL A 22 17.53 3.86 3.87
CA VAL A 22 18.25 4.41 5.02
C VAL A 22 19.74 4.42 4.72
N LEU A 23 20.43 5.48 5.16
CA LEU A 23 21.89 5.57 5.06
C LEU A 23 22.48 4.88 6.29
N GLY A 24 23.26 3.82 6.10
CA GLY A 24 23.69 2.93 7.18
C GLY A 24 22.59 2.00 7.68
N GLU A 25 22.76 1.42 8.87
CA GLU A 25 21.83 0.43 9.42
C GLU A 25 20.61 1.08 10.10
N PRO A 26 19.38 0.57 9.87
CA PRO A 26 18.22 1.01 10.63
C PRO A 26 18.32 0.51 12.08
N ASP A 27 17.95 1.37 13.03
CA ASP A 27 17.79 0.96 14.43
C ASP A 27 16.50 0.14 14.64
N SER A 28 16.28 -0.31 15.88
CA SER A 28 15.13 -1.18 16.21
C SER A 28 13.79 -0.49 15.95
N GLU A 29 13.63 0.79 16.31
CA GLU A 29 12.36 1.48 16.12
C GLU A 29 12.01 1.63 14.63
N LEU A 30 12.99 1.89 13.76
CA LEU A 30 12.75 1.90 12.31
C LEU A 30 12.39 0.52 11.76
N LYS A 31 13.00 -0.56 12.27
CA LYS A 31 12.65 -1.93 11.90
C LYS A 31 11.22 -2.26 12.32
N ASP A 32 10.86 -1.90 13.55
CA ASP A 32 9.53 -2.12 14.11
C ASP A 32 8.47 -1.33 13.32
N CYS A 33 8.71 -0.05 13.03
CA CYS A 33 7.77 0.78 12.25
C CYS A 33 7.54 0.22 10.84
N LEU A 34 8.58 -0.23 10.15
CA LEU A 34 8.43 -0.81 8.82
C LEU A 34 7.67 -2.15 8.87
N ALA A 35 7.94 -2.98 9.88
CA ALA A 35 7.24 -4.23 10.09
C ALA A 35 5.74 -4.02 10.40
N GLU A 36 5.39 -2.99 11.16
CA GLU A 36 3.99 -2.63 11.44
C GLU A 36 3.23 -2.27 10.14
N ILE A 37 3.81 -1.42 9.29
CA ILE A 37 3.24 -1.04 7.98
C ILE A 37 3.13 -2.25 7.06
N GLU A 38 4.19 -3.06 6.98
CA GLU A 38 4.17 -4.27 6.15
C GLU A 38 3.06 -5.23 6.60
N ALA A 39 2.88 -5.42 7.91
CA ALA A 39 1.82 -6.29 8.42
C ALA A 39 0.43 -5.81 7.98
N VAL A 40 0.16 -4.50 8.02
CA VAL A 40 -1.10 -3.90 7.54
C VAL A 40 -1.32 -4.18 6.06
N GLN A 41 -0.33 -3.93 5.21
CA GLN A 41 -0.45 -4.22 3.78
C GLN A 41 -0.63 -5.72 3.51
N ARG A 42 0.09 -6.60 4.20
CA ARG A 42 -0.04 -8.06 4.03
C ARG A 42 -1.43 -8.56 4.40
N ALA A 43 -2.04 -7.98 5.43
CA ALA A 43 -3.44 -8.25 5.78
C ALA A 43 -4.39 -7.80 4.67
N ALA A 44 -4.17 -6.61 4.10
CA ALA A 44 -4.95 -6.08 2.98
C ALA A 44 -4.83 -6.97 1.72
N PHE A 45 -3.61 -7.39 1.36
CA PHE A 45 -3.37 -8.28 0.22
C PHE A 45 -4.13 -9.60 0.35
N ALA A 46 -4.16 -10.19 1.56
CA ALA A 46 -4.86 -11.45 1.81
C ALA A 46 -6.38 -11.37 1.58
N ALA A 47 -6.97 -10.18 1.57
CA ALA A 47 -8.37 -9.97 1.25
C ALA A 47 -8.64 -9.86 -0.28
N VAL A 48 -7.60 -9.64 -1.08
CA VAL A 48 -7.73 -9.46 -2.54
C VAL A 48 -7.93 -10.83 -3.19
N ARG A 49 -9.11 -11.06 -3.75
CA ARG A 49 -9.40 -12.23 -4.59
C ARG A 49 -10.69 -12.00 -5.39
N PRO A 50 -10.89 -12.72 -6.51
CA PRO A 50 -12.14 -12.66 -7.26
C PRO A 50 -13.36 -12.91 -6.36
N GLY A 51 -14.36 -12.06 -6.50
CA GLY A 51 -15.63 -12.14 -5.77
C GLY A 51 -15.59 -11.68 -4.31
N ALA A 52 -14.42 -11.34 -3.74
CA ALA A 52 -14.37 -10.65 -2.44
C ALA A 52 -14.92 -9.23 -2.60
N MET A 53 -15.54 -8.66 -1.56
CA MET A 53 -16.04 -7.29 -1.64
C MET A 53 -14.86 -6.33 -1.60
N GLY A 54 -14.88 -5.26 -2.40
CA GLY A 54 -13.78 -4.29 -2.40
C GLY A 54 -13.48 -3.70 -1.01
N GLY A 55 -14.51 -3.48 -0.19
CA GLY A 55 -14.38 -3.03 1.19
C GLY A 55 -13.70 -4.01 2.14
N ASP A 56 -13.62 -5.31 1.80
CA ASP A 56 -12.95 -6.32 2.64
C ASP A 56 -11.44 -6.00 2.77
N ILE A 57 -10.85 -5.32 1.78
CA ILE A 57 -9.47 -4.83 1.83
C ILE A 57 -9.28 -3.87 3.01
N TYR A 58 -10.17 -2.89 3.17
CA TYR A 58 -10.14 -1.95 4.30
C TYR A 58 -10.46 -2.65 5.61
N VAL A 59 -11.42 -3.58 5.64
CA VAL A 59 -11.75 -4.34 6.87
C VAL A 59 -10.53 -5.09 7.39
N ALA A 60 -9.77 -5.75 6.49
CA ALA A 60 -8.57 -6.47 6.86
C ALA A 60 -7.45 -5.53 7.33
N ALA A 61 -7.23 -4.42 6.60
CA ALA A 61 -6.23 -3.42 6.96
C ALA A 61 -6.52 -2.74 8.31
N GLU A 62 -7.76 -2.31 8.54
CA GLU A 62 -8.18 -1.63 9.78
C GLU A 62 -8.08 -2.56 11.00
N ARG A 63 -8.39 -3.85 10.82
CA ARG A 63 -8.19 -4.85 11.87
C ARG A 63 -6.73 -4.94 12.28
N GLN A 64 -5.80 -4.94 11.32
CA GLN A 64 -4.38 -5.01 11.59
C GLN A 64 -3.83 -3.69 12.15
N LEU A 65 -4.29 -2.56 11.61
CA LEU A 65 -3.98 -1.22 12.12
C LEU A 65 -4.35 -1.11 13.61
N ALA A 66 -5.49 -1.63 14.04
CA ALA A 66 -5.88 -1.59 15.44
C ALA A 66 -4.93 -2.35 16.40
N GLN A 67 -3.99 -3.14 15.89
CA GLN A 67 -3.02 -3.90 16.68
C GLN A 67 -1.61 -3.27 16.71
N ILE A 68 -1.32 -2.28 15.86
CA ILE A 68 0.04 -1.70 15.78
C ILE A 68 0.23 -0.61 16.84
N THR A 69 1.47 -0.40 17.24
CA THR A 69 1.83 0.61 18.25
C THR A 69 1.64 2.03 17.70
N GLN A 70 1.99 2.24 16.43
CA GLN A 70 1.98 3.56 15.79
C GLN A 70 0.63 3.91 15.12
N ARG A 71 -0.50 3.35 15.59
CA ARG A 71 -1.82 3.48 14.96
C ARG A 71 -2.24 4.93 14.71
N ASP A 72 -2.05 5.81 15.69
CA ASP A 72 -2.52 7.20 15.67
C ASP A 72 -1.83 8.05 14.60
N CYS A 73 -0.67 7.60 14.09
CA CYS A 73 0.05 8.28 13.02
C CYS A 73 0.16 7.43 11.75
N THR A 74 -0.63 6.34 11.63
CA THR A 74 -0.61 5.45 10.47
C THR A 74 -1.96 5.46 9.77
N ASP A 75 -1.93 5.78 8.48
CA ASP A 75 -3.06 5.80 7.55
C ASP A 75 -2.93 4.64 6.55
N PHE A 76 -4.06 4.06 6.16
CA PHE A 76 -4.16 3.07 5.10
C PHE A 76 -5.01 3.60 3.95
N LEU A 77 -4.60 3.34 2.71
CA LEU A 77 -5.38 3.63 1.52
C LEU A 77 -5.28 2.46 0.53
N ALA A 78 -6.40 2.18 -0.10
CA ALA A 78 -6.48 1.36 -1.31
C ALA A 78 -7.41 2.04 -2.32
N HIS A 79 -6.99 2.09 -3.57
CA HIS A 79 -7.73 2.69 -4.67
C HIS A 79 -7.37 2.05 -6.01
N GLY A 80 -8.30 2.12 -6.97
CA GLY A 80 -8.02 1.73 -8.35
C GLY A 80 -6.98 2.61 -9.02
N MET A 81 -6.27 2.03 -9.96
CA MET A 81 -5.27 2.73 -10.76
C MET A 81 -5.11 2.09 -12.15
N GLY A 82 -4.69 2.89 -13.12
CA GLY A 82 -4.48 2.43 -14.49
C GLY A 82 -4.03 3.56 -15.39
N LEU A 83 -4.95 4.15 -16.16
CA LEU A 83 -4.66 5.32 -16.99
C LEU A 83 -4.64 6.62 -16.16
N VAL A 84 -5.36 6.61 -15.04
CA VAL A 84 -5.40 7.65 -14.02
C VAL A 84 -4.87 7.06 -12.71
N SER A 85 -4.11 7.84 -11.94
CA SER A 85 -3.49 7.37 -10.69
C SER A 85 -4.53 6.97 -9.64
N HIS A 86 -5.65 7.69 -9.55
CA HIS A 86 -6.81 7.33 -8.73
C HIS A 86 -8.06 7.18 -9.62
N GLU A 87 -8.37 5.93 -9.98
CA GLU A 87 -9.58 5.55 -10.73
C GLU A 87 -10.38 4.47 -9.98
N ALA A 88 -11.36 3.86 -10.64
CA ALA A 88 -12.11 2.75 -10.08
C ALA A 88 -11.22 1.49 -9.98
N PRO A 89 -11.39 0.63 -8.96
CA PRO A 89 -12.43 0.70 -7.93
C PRO A 89 -12.18 1.78 -6.86
N ARG A 90 -13.24 2.51 -6.50
CA ARG A 90 -13.27 3.51 -5.42
C ARG A 90 -13.76 2.86 -4.14
N LEU A 91 -12.82 2.61 -3.22
CA LEU A 91 -13.04 1.77 -2.04
C LEU A 91 -13.22 2.55 -0.74
N THR A 92 -13.02 3.87 -0.75
CA THR A 92 -13.17 4.73 0.43
C THR A 92 -13.66 6.12 0.05
N ALA A 93 -14.42 6.73 0.97
CA ALA A 93 -14.83 8.14 0.89
C ALA A 93 -13.97 9.08 1.76
N LYS A 94 -12.95 8.54 2.42
CA LYS A 94 -12.09 9.27 3.37
C LYS A 94 -10.66 9.47 2.85
N GLY A 95 -10.40 9.12 1.59
CA GLY A 95 -9.09 9.24 0.97
C GLY A 95 -8.72 10.70 0.64
N PRO A 96 -7.48 10.94 0.17
CA PRO A 96 -7.00 12.26 -0.23
C PRO A 96 -7.79 12.84 -1.41
N VAL A 97 -8.39 11.98 -2.25
CA VAL A 97 -9.28 12.38 -3.32
C VAL A 97 -10.73 12.16 -2.90
N PRO A 98 -11.58 13.20 -2.83
CA PRO A 98 -12.92 13.11 -2.26
C PRO A 98 -13.92 12.53 -3.26
N TYR A 99 -13.99 11.20 -3.32
CA TYR A 99 -15.00 10.47 -4.09
C TYR A 99 -15.80 9.55 -3.19
N ASP A 100 -17.02 9.22 -3.59
CA ASP A 100 -17.83 8.21 -2.90
C ASP A 100 -17.22 6.81 -3.07
N ASP A 101 -17.43 5.95 -2.06
CA ASP A 101 -16.96 4.56 -1.98
C ASP A 101 -17.85 3.58 -2.76
N VAL A 102 -18.31 3.99 -3.95
CA VAL A 102 -19.33 3.28 -4.74
C VAL A 102 -18.99 1.83 -5.04
N ASP A 103 -17.69 1.50 -5.12
CA ASP A 103 -17.22 0.16 -5.45
C ASP A 103 -16.90 -0.69 -4.21
N ALA A 104 -16.94 -0.12 -3.00
CA ALA A 104 -16.62 -0.85 -1.76
C ALA A 104 -17.60 -2.00 -1.48
N ARG A 105 -18.84 -1.92 -1.98
CA ARG A 105 -19.86 -2.96 -1.86
C ARG A 105 -20.00 -3.83 -3.13
N LEU A 106 -19.09 -3.68 -4.08
CA LEU A 106 -19.04 -4.50 -5.29
C LEU A 106 -17.95 -5.58 -5.18
N PRO A 107 -18.13 -6.73 -5.84
CA PRO A 107 -17.10 -7.74 -5.90
C PRO A 107 -15.89 -7.26 -6.72
N LEU A 108 -14.70 -7.63 -6.26
CA LEU A 108 -13.48 -7.54 -7.05
C LEU A 108 -13.54 -8.53 -8.21
N GLU A 109 -13.20 -8.07 -9.42
CA GLU A 109 -13.18 -8.88 -10.63
C GLU A 109 -11.75 -9.08 -11.15
N PRO A 110 -11.42 -10.24 -11.75
CA PRO A 110 -10.15 -10.43 -12.42
C PRO A 110 -9.86 -9.32 -13.44
N GLY A 111 -8.65 -8.78 -13.40
CA GLY A 111 -8.22 -7.65 -14.22
C GLY A 111 -8.36 -6.28 -13.55
N MET A 112 -9.06 -6.17 -12.42
CA MET A 112 -9.00 -4.96 -11.59
C MET A 112 -7.58 -4.77 -11.03
N VAL A 113 -7.11 -3.53 -11.03
CA VAL A 113 -5.80 -3.15 -10.50
C VAL A 113 -6.01 -2.14 -9.38
N VAL A 114 -5.37 -2.38 -8.25
CA VAL A 114 -5.53 -1.60 -7.02
C VAL A 114 -4.15 -1.23 -6.50
N SER A 115 -3.90 0.05 -6.26
CA SER A 115 -2.81 0.46 -5.37
C SER A 115 -3.22 0.19 -3.93
N ILE A 116 -2.36 -0.46 -3.16
CA ILE A 116 -2.52 -0.69 -1.72
C ILE A 116 -1.34 -0.06 -1.03
N GLU A 117 -1.60 0.93 -0.18
CA GLU A 117 -0.57 1.74 0.46
C GLU A 117 -0.85 1.92 1.96
N THR A 118 0.23 2.00 2.73
CA THR A 118 0.17 2.29 4.16
C THR A 118 1.25 3.30 4.48
N THR A 119 0.83 4.38 5.12
CA THR A 119 1.65 5.56 5.37
C THR A 119 1.68 5.86 6.86
N MET A 120 2.87 5.83 7.46
CA MET A 120 3.11 6.30 8.82
C MET A 120 3.81 7.67 8.80
N LYS A 121 3.18 8.65 9.43
CA LYS A 121 3.71 10.02 9.63
C LYS A 121 4.29 10.12 11.04
N HIS A 122 5.33 9.33 11.32
CA HIS A 122 5.89 9.23 12.66
C HIS A 122 6.45 10.59 13.12
N PRO A 123 6.07 11.10 14.32
CA PRO A 123 6.38 12.47 14.76
C PRO A 123 7.86 12.79 15.00
N ARG A 124 8.75 11.79 14.92
CA ARG A 124 10.18 11.91 15.21
C ARG A 124 11.03 11.28 14.11
N ARG A 125 10.59 10.15 13.57
CA ARG A 125 11.29 9.42 12.50
C ARG A 125 10.96 9.93 11.11
N GLY A 126 9.85 10.63 10.93
CA GLY A 126 9.39 11.13 9.64
C GLY A 126 8.47 10.13 8.93
N PHE A 127 8.49 10.18 7.60
CA PHE A 127 7.53 9.51 6.75
C PHE A 127 8.01 8.10 6.37
N ILE A 128 7.22 7.08 6.70
CA ILE A 128 7.49 5.68 6.35
C ILE A 128 6.29 5.21 5.55
N LYS A 129 6.49 4.79 4.30
CA LYS A 129 5.43 4.38 3.41
C LYS A 129 5.84 3.13 2.65
N LEU A 130 4.90 2.19 2.55
CA LEU A 130 4.95 1.12 1.56
C LEU A 130 3.71 1.24 0.68
N GLU A 131 3.89 0.99 -0.61
CA GLU A 131 2.83 0.97 -1.62
C GLU A 131 3.17 -0.02 -2.71
N ASP A 132 2.15 -0.77 -3.14
CA ASP A 132 2.28 -1.78 -4.17
C ASP A 132 1.07 -1.77 -5.08
N THR A 133 1.34 -1.95 -6.38
CA THR A 133 0.30 -2.18 -7.37
C THR A 133 -0.08 -3.66 -7.36
N VAL A 134 -1.37 -3.96 -7.16
CA VAL A 134 -1.89 -5.33 -7.07
C VAL A 134 -2.96 -5.56 -8.13
N ALA A 135 -2.80 -6.58 -8.95
CA ALA A 135 -3.84 -7.02 -9.88
C ALA A 135 -4.62 -8.20 -9.32
N VAL A 136 -5.95 -8.15 -9.43
CA VAL A 136 -6.83 -9.28 -9.18
C VAL A 136 -6.67 -10.27 -10.34
N THR A 137 -6.38 -11.53 -10.04
CA THR A 137 -6.24 -12.60 -11.05
C THR A 137 -7.34 -13.65 -10.85
N PRO A 138 -7.64 -14.51 -11.84
CA PRO A 138 -8.64 -15.57 -11.67
C PRO A 138 -8.38 -16.52 -10.48
N ALA A 139 -7.13 -16.63 -10.03
CA ALA A 139 -6.71 -17.51 -8.94
C ALA A 139 -6.44 -16.77 -7.60
N GLY A 140 -6.58 -15.44 -7.56
CA GLY A 140 -6.25 -14.63 -6.39
C GLY A 140 -5.78 -13.23 -6.79
N TYR A 141 -4.51 -12.94 -6.55
CA TYR A 141 -3.89 -11.67 -6.89
C TYR A 141 -2.43 -11.84 -7.28
N GLU A 142 -1.89 -10.83 -7.95
CA GLU A 142 -0.48 -10.70 -8.29
C GLU A 142 0.01 -9.31 -7.85
N ILE A 143 1.18 -9.25 -7.23
CA ILE A 143 1.80 -7.99 -6.78
C ILE A 143 2.87 -7.60 -7.79
N PHE A 144 2.78 -6.38 -8.32
CA PHE A 144 3.82 -5.80 -9.14
C PHE A 144 4.80 -5.02 -8.27
N GLY A 145 6.09 -5.32 -8.44
CA GLY A 145 7.15 -4.60 -7.74
C GLY A 145 7.47 -5.10 -6.34
N GLU A 146 7.13 -6.34 -5.95
CA GLU A 146 7.32 -6.88 -4.58
C GLU A 146 8.76 -6.79 -4.01
N GLY A 147 9.77 -6.53 -4.84
CA GLY A 147 11.14 -6.31 -4.39
C GLY A 147 11.34 -5.05 -3.53
N GLY A 148 12.40 -5.07 -2.72
CA GLY A 148 12.90 -3.87 -2.01
C GLY A 148 12.01 -3.36 -0.87
N ARG A 149 11.01 -4.13 -0.40
CA ARG A 149 10.08 -3.71 0.67
C ARG A 149 10.75 -3.45 2.02
N GLY A 150 11.90 -4.05 2.27
CA GLY A 150 12.72 -3.81 3.45
C GLY A 150 13.42 -2.45 3.43
N TRP A 151 14.22 -2.19 4.45
CA TRP A 151 15.13 -1.04 4.46
C TRP A 151 16.23 -1.21 3.41
N ASN A 152 16.16 -0.42 2.34
CA ASN A 152 17.20 -0.38 1.32
C ASN A 152 18.39 0.45 1.82
N LEU A 153 19.56 -0.18 1.95
CA LEU A 153 20.75 0.46 2.52
C LEU A 153 21.45 1.32 1.46
N GLY A 154 21.54 2.62 1.73
CA GLY A 154 22.37 3.53 0.97
C GLY A 154 23.81 3.50 1.48
N GLY A 155 24.78 3.63 0.57
CA GLY A 155 26.19 3.82 0.92
C GLY A 155 26.98 2.54 1.24
N SER A 156 26.42 1.35 1.01
CA SER A 156 27.25 0.15 0.88
C SER A 156 28.07 0.28 -0.41
N THR A 157 29.39 0.39 -0.29
CA THR A 157 30.30 0.28 -1.44
C THR A 157 29.98 -1.01 -2.22
N LEU A 158 29.72 -0.86 -3.52
CA LEU A 158 29.76 -1.95 -4.49
C LEU A 158 31.16 -2.56 -4.56
#